data_AF-M1AM52-F1
#
_entry.id   AF-M1AM52-F1
#
_cell.length_a   1.000
_cell.length_b   1.000
_cell.length_c   1.000
_cell.angle_alpha   90.00
_cell.angle_beta   90.00
_cell.angle_gamma   90.00
#
_symmetry.space_group_name_H-M   'P 1'
#
loop_
_entity.id
_entity.type
_entity.pdbx_description
1 polymer ?
#
loop_
_entity_poly.entity_id
_entity_poly.type
_entity_poly.pdbx_seq_one_letter_code
_entity_poly.pdbx_strand_id
1 'polypeptide(L)' 'MLKFPVLDLPGHTHWTWTVKCNPEYEDLILSAGTDSAVNLWLASPPSSDEPTSERSFP' A
#
# COMPACT_ATOMS: atom_id res chain seq x y z
N MET A 1 14.14 9.16 14.81
CA MET A 1 12.69 9.48 14.88
C MET A 1 12.28 9.96 13.50
N LEU A 2 11.44 9.20 12.79
CA LEU A 2 10.93 9.61 11.49
C LEU A 2 10.00 10.82 11.70
N LYS A 3 10.25 11.91 10.98
CA LYS A 3 9.45 13.15 11.04
C LYS A 3 8.36 13.21 9.96
N PHE A 4 8.35 12.25 9.05
CA PHE A 4 7.51 12.25 7.84
C PHE A 4 6.97 10.85 7.55
N PRO A 5 5.81 10.74 6.87
CA PRO A 5 5.27 9.47 6.42
C PRO A 5 6.28 8.76 5.50
N VAL A 6 6.38 7.43 5.64
CA VAL A 6 7.26 6.60 4.80
C VAL A 6 6.61 6.30 3.45
N LEU A 7 5.29 6.13 3.45
CA LEU A 7 4.49 5.85 2.26
C LEU A 7 3.07 6.38 2.48
N ASP A 8 2.54 7.08 1.49
CA ASP A 8 1.14 7.52 1.44
C ASP A 8 0.33 6.57 0.55
N LEU A 9 -0.84 6.14 1.04
CA LEU A 9 -1.73 5.19 0.35
C LEU A 9 -3.06 5.87 -0.03
N PRO A 10 -3.13 6.60 -1.15
CA PRO A 10 -4.33 7.29 -1.58
C PRO A 10 -5.32 6.29 -2.20
N GLY A 11 -6.43 6.04 -1.51
CA GLY A 11 -7.48 5.17 -2.05
C GLY A 11 -8.84 5.38 -1.43
N HIS A 12 -8.89 5.72 -0.13
CA HIS A 12 -10.16 6.07 0.49
C HIS A 12 -10.55 7.51 0.18
N THR A 13 -11.79 7.69 -0.24
CA THR A 13 -12.39 9.00 -0.55
C THR A 13 -13.03 9.65 0.68
N HIS A 14 -13.14 8.88 1.78
CA HIS A 14 -13.61 9.35 3.08
C HIS A 14 -12.79 8.69 4.21
N TRP A 15 -13.18 8.93 5.46
CA TRP A 15 -12.49 8.39 6.64
C TRP A 15 -12.30 6.87 6.61
N THR A 16 -11.03 6.48 6.79
CA THR A 16 -10.61 5.11 7.13
C THR A 16 -10.85 4.88 8.62
N TRP A 17 -11.57 3.81 8.96
CA TRP A 17 -11.91 3.49 10.36
C TRP A 17 -11.22 2.22 10.86
N THR A 18 -10.64 1.41 9.96
CA THR A 18 -9.89 0.22 10.33
C THR A 18 -8.73 -0.04 9.38
N VAL A 19 -7.61 -0.49 9.94
CA VAL A 19 -6.42 -0.92 9.23
C VAL A 19 -5.92 -2.21 9.90
N LYS A 20 -5.56 -3.20 9.09
CA LYS A 20 -5.01 -4.49 9.55
C LYS A 20 -3.84 -4.89 8.68
N CYS A 21 -2.72 -5.22 9.31
CA CYS A 21 -1.59 -5.86 8.63
C CYS A 21 -1.82 -7.36 8.56
N ASN A 22 -1.36 -7.98 7.48
CA ASN A 22 -1.41 -9.43 7.36
C ASN A 22 -0.27 -10.05 8.20
N PRO A 23 -0.55 -10.99 9.13
CA PRO A 23 0.49 -11.63 9.92
C PRO A 23 1.37 -12.61 9.11
N GLU A 24 0.91 -13.07 7.95
CA GLU A 24 1.66 -13.99 7.09
C GLU A 24 2.50 -13.25 6.03
N TYR A 25 2.02 -12.08 5.57
CA TYR A 25 2.67 -11.28 4.54
C TYR A 25 2.89 -9.85 5.05
N GLU A 26 4.13 -9.55 5.44
CA GLU A 26 4.48 -8.30 6.12
C GLU A 26 4.21 -7.04 5.28
N ASP A 27 4.28 -7.18 3.96
CA ASP A 27 4.04 -6.09 3.01
C ASP A 27 2.55 -5.86 2.72
N LEU A 28 1.64 -6.67 3.26
CA LEU A 28 0.24 -6.62 2.91
C LEU A 28 -0.59 -5.92 3.98
N ILE A 29 -1.30 -4.86 3.58
CA ILE A 29 -2.14 -4.06 4.47
C ILE A 29 -3.57 -4.01 3.93
N LEU A 30 -4.54 -4.25 4.80
CA LEU A 30 -5.96 -4.05 4.55
C LEU A 30 -6.43 -2.76 5.21
N SER A 31 -7.18 -1.93 4.48
CA SER A 31 -7.87 -0.77 5.03
C SER A 31 -9.35 -0.77 4.63
N ALA A 32 -10.21 -0.27 5.51
CA ALA A 32 -11.62 -0.03 5.17
C ALA A 32 -12.09 1.34 5.64
N GLY A 33 -12.95 1.95 4.83
CA GLY A 33 -13.45 3.30 5.01
C GLY A 33 -14.97 3.36 5.08
N THR A 34 -15.48 4.55 5.41
CA THR A 34 -16.92 4.86 5.32
C THR A 34 -17.36 5.14 3.89
N ASP A 35 -16.43 5.15 2.94
CA ASP A 35 -16.68 5.21 1.50
C ASP A 35 -17.13 3.87 0.90
N SER A 36 -17.45 2.90 1.76
CA SER A 36 -17.84 1.53 1.39
C SER A 36 -16.78 0.78 0.59
N ALA A 37 -15.52 1.23 0.63
CA ALA A 37 -14.39 0.55 0.00
C ALA A 37 -13.59 -0.25 1.04
N VAL A 38 -13.00 -1.34 0.56
CA VAL A 38 -11.94 -2.08 1.25
C VAL A 38 -10.78 -2.14 0.28
N ASN A 39 -9.63 -1.61 0.69
CA ASN A 39 -8.43 -1.56 -0.13
C ASN A 39 -7.38 -2.52 0.42
N LEU A 40 -6.74 -3.23 -0.49
CA LEU A 40 -5.60 -4.10 -0.21
C LEU A 40 -4.34 -3.44 -0.78
N TRP A 41 -3.37 -3.19 0.07
CA TRP A 41 -2.16 -2.46 -0.26
C TRP A 41 -0.94 -3.38 -0.15
N LEU A 42 -0.02 -3.19 -1.10
CA LEU A 42 1.36 -3.65 -0.97
C LEU A 42 2.20 -2.47 -0.47
N ALA A 43 2.60 -2.51 0.78
CA ALA A 43 3.33 -1.45 1.48
C ALA A 43 4.85 -1.62 1.40
N SER A 44 5.35 -2.36 0.41
CA SER A 44 6.79 -2.45 0.13
C SER A 44 7.25 -1.07 -0.38
N PRO A 45 8.19 -0.39 0.31
CA PRO A 45 8.84 0.77 -0.30
C PRO A 45 9.50 0.32 -1.60
N PRO A 46 9.61 1.17 -2.64
CA PRO A 46 10.41 0.82 -3.81
C PRO A 46 11.84 0.60 -3.32
N SER A 47 12.23 -0.66 -3.17
CA SER A 47 13.62 -1.05 -2.94
C SER A 47 14.41 -0.40 -4.05
N SER A 48 15.38 0.43 -3.70
CA SER A 48 16.09 1.31 -4.64
C SER A 48 16.92 0.58 -5.72
N ASP A 49 16.72 -0.73 -5.90
CA ASP A 49 17.40 -1.57 -6.88
C ASP A 49 16.37 -2.38 -7.70
N GLU A 50 15.84 -1.78 -8.76
CA GLU A 50 15.93 -2.30 -10.16
C GLU A 50 14.96 -1.54 -11.11
N PRO A 51 15.44 -1.02 -12.25
CA PRO A 51 14.57 -0.59 -13.34
C PRO A 51 13.72 -1.76 -13.84
N THR A 52 12.41 -1.56 -13.92
CA THR A 52 11.49 -2.48 -14.60
C THR A 52 11.96 -2.67 -16.03
N SER A 53 12.63 -3.80 -16.29
CA SER A 53 12.82 -4.31 -17.65
C SER A 53 11.43 -4.50 -18.24
N GLU A 54 11.03 -3.53 -19.06
CA GLU A 54 10.00 -3.62 -20.07
C GLU A 54 10.27 -4.86 -20.94
N ARG A 55 9.72 -6.01 -20.54
CA ARG A 55 9.53 -7.13 -21.47
C ARG A 55 8.43 -6.74 -22.43
N SER A 56 8.84 -5.97 -23.43
CA SER A 56 8.21 -5.91 -24.73
C SER A 56 7.96 -7.34 -25.19
N PHE A 57 6.70 -7.68 -25.40
CA PHE A 57 6.31 -8.85 -26.17
C PHE A 57 5.31 -8.40 -27.25
N PRO A 58 5.36 -9.06 -28.43
CA PRO A 58 5.00 -8.48 -29.73
C PRO A 58 3.51 -8.21 -29.95
#